data_AF-A0A5J5BBI9-F1
#
_entry.id   AF-A0A5J5BBI9-F1
#
_cell.length_a   1.000
_cell.length_b   1.000
_cell.length_c   1.000
_cell.angle_alpha   90.00
_cell.angle_beta   90.00
_cell.angle_gamma   90.00
#
_symmetry.space_group_name_H-M   'P 1'
#
loop_
_entity.id
_entity.type
_entity.pdbx_description
1 polymer ?
#
loop_
_entity_poly.entity_id
_entity_poly.type
_entity_poly.pdbx_seq_one_letter_code
_entity_poly.pdbx_strand_id
1 'polypeptide(L)'
;MTSRCFFSVIILVSVFLSPAAGDSSYDCVYTLYVQTGLGFKAGTDSKISVVLGDPHGQSVWVPNLKTWGLMGPTHDYYERGNLDIFSGRGPCIDPPLCRLNLTSDGSGSHHGWYCDFIEITTTGPHKECSQTIFYVDRWLSNDAPPFQLTAILDGCKVENAPPIHGKGGGPLVVRKPIESASE
;
A
#
# COMPACT_ATOMS: atom_id res chain seq x y z
N MET A 1 29.12 66.61 39.32
CA MET A 1 29.76 65.30 39.07
C MET A 1 28.68 64.23 39.12
N THR A 2 28.24 63.82 37.94
CA THR A 2 27.15 62.87 37.69
C THR A 2 27.72 61.46 37.59
N SER A 3 27.08 60.47 38.21
CA SER A 3 27.16 59.10 37.70
C SER A 3 25.94 58.31 38.16
N ARG A 4 25.04 58.05 37.21
CA ARG A 4 23.94 57.10 37.38
C ARG A 4 24.44 55.77 36.81
N CYS A 5 24.61 54.77 37.67
CA CYS A 5 24.86 53.40 37.25
C CYS A 5 23.63 52.85 36.52
N PHE A 6 23.72 52.73 35.20
CA PHE A 6 22.80 51.92 34.41
C PHE A 6 23.19 50.46 34.61
N PHE A 7 22.40 49.71 35.38
CA PHE A 7 22.47 48.25 35.39
C PHE A 7 21.88 47.73 34.07
N SER A 8 22.77 47.39 33.14
CA SER A 8 22.41 46.76 31.87
C SER A 8 22.04 45.30 32.14
N VAL A 9 20.74 44.99 32.14
CA VAL A 9 20.24 43.62 32.24
C VAL A 9 20.34 42.98 30.86
N ILE A 10 21.41 42.23 30.61
CA ILE A 10 21.58 41.43 29.40
C ILE A 10 20.69 40.18 29.55
N ILE A 11 19.49 40.21 28.96
CA ILE A 11 18.62 39.05 28.87
C ILE A 11 19.21 38.11 27.80
N LEU A 12 19.89 37.05 28.25
CA LEU A 12 20.31 35.94 27.40
C LEU A 12 19.05 35.13 27.01
N VAL A 13 18.50 35.42 25.84
CA VAL A 13 17.47 34.57 25.22
C VAL A 13 18.17 33.34 24.68
N SER A 14 18.14 32.25 25.44
CA SER A 14 18.52 30.92 24.98
C SER A 14 17.52 30.45 23.93
N VAL A 15 17.87 30.63 22.66
CA VAL A 15 17.13 30.04 21.54
C VAL A 15 17.41 28.54 21.55
N PHE A 16 16.53 27.79 22.22
CA PHE A 16 16.49 26.34 22.08
C PHE A 16 15.98 26.04 20.67
N LEU A 17 16.93 25.83 19.73
CA LEU A 17 16.66 25.15 18.47
C LEU A 17 16.36 23.69 18.81
N SER A 18 15.11 23.40 19.16
CA SER A 18 14.63 22.03 19.14
C SER A 18 14.67 21.58 17.67
N PRO A 19 15.44 20.55 17.28
CA PRO A 19 15.17 19.89 16.02
C PRO A 19 13.74 19.37 16.14
N ALA A 20 12.85 19.85 15.27
CA ALA A 20 11.58 19.17 15.05
C ALA A 20 11.96 17.79 14.50
N ALA A 21 12.15 16.82 15.39
CA ALA A 21 12.13 15.42 15.03
C ALA A 21 10.68 15.11 14.63
N GLY A 22 10.32 15.49 13.41
CA GLY A 22 9.18 14.90 12.73
C GLY A 22 9.42 13.39 12.71
N ASP A 23 8.45 12.63 13.19
CA ASP A 23 8.47 11.17 13.22
C ASP A 23 8.72 10.64 11.79
N SER A 24 9.99 10.39 11.48
CA SER A 24 10.54 10.09 10.16
C SER A 24 10.30 8.65 9.71
N SER A 25 9.34 7.97 10.34
CA SER A 25 9.07 6.55 10.09
C SER A 25 7.94 6.33 9.08
N TYR A 26 7.18 7.36 8.71
CA TYR A 26 6.01 7.26 7.82
C TYR A 26 5.99 8.33 6.71
N ASP A 27 7.13 8.51 6.04
CA ASP A 27 7.28 9.56 5.01
C ASP A 27 6.84 9.13 3.61
N CYS A 28 6.60 7.83 3.37
CA CYS A 28 6.15 7.33 2.07
C CYS A 28 4.64 7.17 2.01
N VAL A 29 4.06 7.49 0.86
CA VAL A 29 2.64 7.36 0.57
C VAL A 29 2.42 6.17 -0.37
N TYR A 30 1.45 5.35 -0.02
CA TYR A 30 1.02 4.19 -0.79
C TYR A 30 -0.42 4.45 -1.23
N THR A 31 -0.64 4.50 -2.53
CA THR A 31 -1.97 4.64 -3.13
C THR A 31 -2.31 3.33 -3.84
N LEU A 32 -3.40 2.69 -3.43
CA LEU A 32 -3.88 1.41 -3.95
C LEU A 32 -5.19 1.64 -4.70
N TYR A 33 -5.27 1.12 -5.91
CA TYR A 33 -6.48 1.01 -6.72
C TYR A 33 -6.87 -0.47 -6.75
N VAL A 34 -8.00 -0.82 -6.13
CA VAL A 34 -8.45 -2.19 -5.97
C VAL A 34 -9.66 -2.40 -6.85
N GLN A 35 -9.56 -3.28 -7.85
CA GLN A 35 -10.67 -3.66 -8.70
C GLN A 35 -11.34 -4.91 -8.15
N THR A 36 -12.62 -4.78 -7.80
CA THR A 36 -13.47 -5.93 -7.49
C THR A 36 -14.07 -6.48 -8.79
N GLY A 37 -14.13 -7.81 -8.90
CA GLY A 37 -14.60 -8.49 -10.11
C GLY A 37 -16.07 -8.22 -10.46
N LEU A 38 -16.43 -8.47 -11.72
CA LEU A 38 -17.80 -8.33 -12.24
C LEU A 38 -18.67 -9.59 -12.03
N GLY A 39 -18.09 -10.66 -11.49
CA GLY A 39 -18.78 -11.92 -11.21
C GLY A 39 -19.98 -11.74 -10.27
N PHE A 40 -20.94 -12.67 -10.34
CA PHE A 40 -22.07 -12.66 -9.43
C PHE A 40 -21.58 -12.82 -7.98
N LYS A 41 -22.05 -11.95 -7.06
CA LYS A 41 -21.63 -11.93 -5.64
C LYS A 41 -20.11 -11.77 -5.44
N ALA A 42 -19.44 -11.04 -6.32
CA ALA A 42 -18.00 -10.77 -6.21
C ALA A 42 -17.62 -9.78 -5.08
N GLY A 43 -18.59 -9.03 -4.53
CA GLY A 43 -18.34 -8.02 -3.50
C GLY A 43 -18.30 -8.57 -2.07
N THR A 44 -17.75 -7.80 -1.12
CA THR A 44 -17.58 -8.26 0.26
C THR A 44 -17.75 -7.20 1.34
N ASP A 45 -18.29 -7.64 2.49
CA ASP A 45 -18.37 -6.88 3.74
C ASP A 45 -17.17 -7.14 4.68
N SER A 46 -16.27 -8.05 4.29
CA SER A 46 -15.16 -8.49 5.14
C SER A 46 -14.11 -7.40 5.35
N LYS A 47 -13.32 -7.55 6.42
CA LYS A 47 -12.14 -6.73 6.64
C LYS A 47 -10.99 -7.24 5.78
N ILE A 48 -10.46 -6.36 4.94
CA ILE A 48 -9.31 -6.66 4.07
C ILE A 48 -8.02 -6.13 4.69
N SER A 49 -7.00 -6.98 4.76
CA SER A 49 -5.65 -6.63 5.19
C SER A 49 -4.64 -6.86 4.06
N VAL A 50 -3.58 -6.05 4.06
CA VAL A 50 -2.55 -6.04 3.01
C VAL A 50 -1.16 -6.05 3.64
N VAL A 51 -0.26 -6.86 3.10
CA VAL A 51 1.19 -6.70 3.29
C VAL A 51 1.84 -6.46 1.93
N LEU A 52 2.59 -5.37 1.82
CA LEU A 52 3.39 -5.01 0.64
C LEU A 52 4.86 -5.28 0.94
N GLY A 53 5.62 -5.82 0.00
CA GLY A 53 7.04 -6.12 0.21
C GLY A 53 7.95 -5.77 -0.95
N ASP A 54 9.20 -5.45 -0.63
CA ASP A 54 10.25 -5.04 -1.56
C ASP A 54 11.25 -6.17 -1.89
N PRO A 55 12.20 -6.00 -2.84
CA PRO A 55 13.18 -7.03 -3.15
C PRO A 55 14.11 -7.39 -1.97
N HIS A 56 14.25 -6.51 -0.98
CA HIS A 56 15.17 -6.64 0.16
C HIS A 56 14.54 -7.30 1.40
N GLY A 57 13.27 -7.69 1.33
CA GLY A 57 12.59 -8.36 2.45
C GLY A 57 11.89 -7.41 3.41
N GLN A 58 11.91 -6.10 3.18
CA GLN A 58 11.15 -5.14 3.97
C GLN A 58 9.67 -5.19 3.58
N SER A 59 8.80 -4.74 4.49
CA SER A 59 7.35 -4.75 4.26
C SER A 59 6.58 -3.64 4.95
N VAL A 60 5.44 -3.28 4.37
CA VAL A 60 4.41 -2.42 4.96
C VAL A 60 3.17 -3.26 5.24
N TRP A 61 2.70 -3.27 6.48
CA TRP A 61 1.47 -3.97 6.88
C TRP A 61 0.33 -3.01 7.14
N VAL A 62 -0.81 -3.28 6.49
CA VAL A 62 -2.06 -2.54 6.62
C VAL A 62 -3.12 -3.49 7.16
N PRO A 63 -3.44 -3.43 8.48
CA PRO A 63 -4.34 -4.41 9.11
C PRO A 63 -5.79 -4.24 8.67
N ASN A 64 -6.19 -3.06 8.20
CA ASN A 64 -7.52 -2.79 7.66
C ASN A 64 -7.41 -1.76 6.52
N LEU A 65 -7.49 -2.20 5.27
CA LEU A 65 -7.32 -1.31 4.12
C LEU A 65 -8.41 -0.24 4.05
N LYS A 66 -9.62 -0.52 4.57
CA LYS A 66 -10.74 0.45 4.61
C LYS A 66 -10.40 1.72 5.39
N THR A 67 -9.46 1.68 6.34
CA THR A 67 -9.05 2.89 7.08
C THR A 67 -8.23 3.86 6.24
N TRP A 68 -7.73 3.42 5.08
CA TRP A 68 -7.05 4.26 4.09
C TRP A 68 -8.00 4.71 2.97
N GLY A 69 -9.29 4.41 3.07
CA GLY A 69 -10.27 4.70 2.03
C GLY A 69 -10.33 6.18 1.66
N LEU A 70 -10.26 6.47 0.36
CA LEU A 70 -10.40 7.82 -0.20
C LEU A 70 -11.74 8.06 -0.89
N MET A 71 -12.64 7.08 -0.84
CA MET A 71 -14.00 7.24 -1.33
C MET A 71 -14.84 8.00 -0.29
N GLY A 72 -15.98 8.55 -0.71
CA GLY A 72 -16.86 9.35 0.16
C GLY A 72 -17.28 8.62 1.44
N PRO A 73 -17.74 9.35 2.47
CA PRO A 73 -17.99 8.81 3.81
C PRO A 73 -19.07 7.71 3.87
N THR A 74 -19.94 7.63 2.86
CA THR A 74 -21.00 6.62 2.74
C THR A 74 -20.72 5.57 1.68
N HIS A 75 -19.52 5.57 1.11
CA HIS A 75 -19.13 4.62 0.07
C HIS A 75 -18.98 3.22 0.67
N ASP A 76 -19.57 2.24 -0.02
CA ASP A 76 -19.39 0.84 0.31
C ASP A 76 -18.26 0.26 -0.53
N TYR A 77 -17.21 -0.17 0.17
CA TYR A 77 -15.96 -0.61 -0.44
C TYR A 77 -16.05 -2.09 -0.77
N TYR A 78 -15.26 -2.51 -1.76
CA TYR A 78 -15.14 -3.89 -2.21
C TYR A 78 -16.41 -4.44 -2.83
N GLU A 79 -17.24 -3.58 -3.41
CA GLU A 79 -18.48 -3.98 -4.06
C GLU A 79 -18.28 -4.40 -5.51
N ARG A 80 -19.15 -5.29 -5.99
CA ARG A 80 -19.05 -5.90 -7.33
C ARG A 80 -18.84 -4.85 -8.43
N GLY A 81 -17.73 -4.98 -9.15
CA GLY A 81 -17.38 -4.10 -10.27
C GLY A 81 -16.81 -2.74 -9.88
N ASN A 82 -16.73 -2.41 -8.59
CA ASN A 82 -16.17 -1.14 -8.15
C ASN A 82 -14.64 -1.14 -8.27
N LEU A 83 -14.13 0.02 -8.64
CA LEU A 83 -12.73 0.40 -8.48
C LEU A 83 -12.64 1.30 -7.24
N ASP A 84 -12.01 0.78 -6.20
CA ASP A 84 -11.88 1.48 -4.93
C ASP A 84 -10.46 2.03 -4.74
N ILE A 85 -10.38 3.26 -4.21
CA ILE A 85 -9.11 3.97 -4.03
C ILE A 85 -8.81 4.08 -2.54
N PHE A 86 -7.59 3.71 -2.18
CA PHE A 86 -7.05 3.81 -0.82
C PHE A 86 -5.73 4.55 -0.86
N SER A 87 -5.45 5.41 0.12
CA SER A 87 -4.15 6.04 0.26
C SER A 87 -3.78 6.23 1.72
N GLY A 88 -2.58 5.80 2.08
CA GLY A 88 -2.06 5.97 3.44
C GLY A 88 -0.55 6.12 3.49
N ARG A 89 -0.06 6.46 4.68
CA ARG A 89 1.36 6.62 4.94
C ARG A 89 1.94 5.35 5.57
N GLY A 90 3.16 5.00 5.16
CA GLY A 90 3.89 3.82 5.59
C GLY A 90 5.39 4.11 5.69
N PRO A 91 6.17 3.21 6.31
CA PRO A 91 7.62 3.27 6.20
C PRO A 91 8.05 3.19 4.75
N CYS A 92 9.11 3.92 4.40
CA CYS A 92 9.68 3.88 3.07
C CYS A 92 10.42 2.56 2.86
N ILE A 93 9.89 1.71 1.98
CA ILE A 93 10.60 0.52 1.47
C ILE A 93 11.06 0.79 0.03
N ASP A 94 11.82 -0.14 -0.56
CA ASP A 94 12.43 0.10 -1.86
C ASP A 94 11.51 -0.32 -3.02
N PRO A 95 11.40 0.50 -4.08
CA PRO A 95 10.67 0.13 -5.29
C PRO A 95 11.49 -0.80 -6.20
N PRO A 96 10.84 -1.54 -7.11
CA PRO A 96 9.39 -1.72 -7.17
C PRO A 96 8.91 -2.65 -6.05
N LEU A 97 7.69 -2.42 -5.57
CA LEU A 97 7.02 -3.40 -4.71
C LEU A 97 6.84 -4.68 -5.50
N CYS A 98 7.27 -5.81 -4.97
CA CYS A 98 7.27 -7.06 -5.72
C CYS A 98 6.56 -8.20 -4.98
N ARG A 99 6.14 -7.99 -3.73
CA ARG A 99 5.29 -8.93 -2.98
C ARG A 99 3.99 -8.29 -2.53
N LEU A 100 2.90 -9.05 -2.68
CA LEU A 100 1.59 -8.76 -2.13
C LEU A 100 1.12 -9.97 -1.32
N ASN A 101 0.69 -9.75 -0.08
CA ASN A 101 -0.19 -10.64 0.66
C ASN A 101 -1.49 -9.91 0.92
N LEU A 102 -2.58 -10.39 0.30
CA LEU A 102 -3.93 -9.86 0.42
C LEU A 102 -4.77 -10.87 1.17
N THR A 103 -5.36 -10.47 2.29
CA THR A 103 -6.12 -11.38 3.17
C THR A 103 -7.47 -10.78 3.55
N SER A 104 -8.53 -11.53 3.31
CA SER A 104 -9.88 -11.29 3.87
C SER A 104 -10.00 -11.98 5.22
N ASP A 105 -10.71 -11.37 6.18
CA ASP A 105 -11.06 -12.03 7.44
C ASP A 105 -12.29 -12.94 7.33
N GLY A 106 -12.97 -12.96 6.18
CA GLY A 106 -14.14 -13.79 5.93
C GLY A 106 -15.36 -13.46 6.80
N SER A 107 -15.42 -12.26 7.38
CA SER A 107 -16.56 -11.80 8.16
C SER A 107 -17.68 -11.17 7.30
N GLY A 108 -18.85 -10.98 7.90
CA GLY A 108 -20.00 -10.32 7.25
C GLY A 108 -20.94 -11.26 6.48
N SER A 109 -22.04 -10.71 5.99
CA SER A 109 -23.05 -11.43 5.19
C SER A 109 -22.51 -11.85 3.83
N HIS A 110 -21.68 -11.00 3.22
CA HIS A 110 -21.01 -11.22 1.96
C HIS A 110 -19.51 -11.44 2.20
N HIS A 111 -19.14 -12.63 2.66
CA HIS A 111 -17.76 -12.91 3.09
C HIS A 111 -16.82 -13.33 1.94
N GLY A 112 -17.38 -13.80 0.83
CA GLY A 112 -16.60 -14.19 -0.34
C GLY A 112 -16.31 -12.99 -1.24
N TRP A 113 -15.04 -12.77 -1.56
CA TRP A 113 -14.62 -11.63 -2.38
C TRP A 113 -13.89 -12.09 -3.63
N TYR A 114 -14.21 -11.51 -4.79
CA TYR A 114 -13.37 -11.68 -5.98
C TYR A 114 -12.58 -10.41 -6.25
N CYS A 115 -11.27 -10.48 -6.04
CA CYS A 115 -10.36 -9.40 -6.39
C CYS A 115 -9.76 -9.67 -7.77
N ASP A 116 -9.92 -8.72 -8.69
CA ASP A 116 -9.36 -8.80 -10.04
C ASP A 116 -7.88 -8.39 -10.00
N PHE A 117 -7.61 -7.13 -9.68
CA PHE A 117 -6.25 -6.64 -9.53
C PHE A 117 -6.14 -5.56 -8.45
N ILE A 118 -4.89 -5.34 -8.01
CA ILE A 118 -4.49 -4.19 -7.21
C ILE A 118 -3.35 -3.48 -7.92
N GLU A 119 -3.57 -2.22 -8.27
CA GLU A 119 -2.53 -1.32 -8.75
C GLU A 119 -2.04 -0.45 -7.60
N ILE A 120 -0.73 -0.36 -7.42
CA ILE A 120 -0.10 0.33 -6.29
C ILE A 120 0.88 1.35 -6.84
N THR A 121 0.73 2.59 -6.38
CA THR A 121 1.69 3.66 -6.58
C THR A 121 2.35 4.01 -5.25
N THR A 122 3.68 4.04 -5.23
CA THR A 122 4.48 4.46 -4.08
C THR A 122 5.21 5.74 -4.40
N THR A 123 5.13 6.71 -3.48
CA THR A 123 5.85 7.98 -3.56
C THR A 123 6.51 8.29 -2.23
N GLY A 124 7.62 9.03 -2.24
CA GLY A 124 8.30 9.46 -1.02
C GLY A 124 9.26 10.62 -1.27
N PRO A 125 9.70 11.33 -0.22
CA PRO A 125 10.68 12.40 -0.33
C PRO A 125 11.97 11.89 -0.98
N HIS A 126 12.42 12.58 -2.03
CA HIS A 126 13.64 12.24 -2.76
C HIS A 126 13.68 10.81 -3.33
N LYS A 127 12.52 10.15 -3.47
CA LYS A 127 12.39 8.85 -4.13
C LYS A 127 11.60 9.00 -5.43
N GLU A 128 11.99 8.25 -6.44
CA GLU A 128 11.22 8.14 -7.68
C GLU A 128 9.86 7.50 -7.41
N CYS A 129 8.85 7.95 -8.16
CA CYS A 129 7.55 7.30 -8.16
C CYS A 129 7.68 5.89 -8.75
N SER A 130 7.05 4.91 -8.13
CA SER A 130 7.03 3.54 -8.61
C SER A 130 5.63 3.00 -8.63
N GLN A 131 5.30 2.26 -9.70
CA GLN A 131 4.00 1.65 -9.90
C GLN A 131 4.16 0.14 -10.06
N THR A 132 3.25 -0.62 -9.45
CA THR A 132 3.19 -2.08 -9.59
C THR A 132 1.73 -2.52 -9.68
N ILE A 133 1.44 -3.44 -10.60
CA ILE A 133 0.12 -4.06 -10.76
C ILE A 133 0.23 -5.52 -10.35
N PHE A 134 -0.58 -5.92 -9.38
CA PHE A 134 -0.77 -7.29 -8.94
C PHE A 134 -2.10 -7.83 -9.46
N TYR A 135 -2.08 -8.73 -10.44
CA TYR A 135 -3.28 -9.46 -10.88
C TYR A 135 -3.56 -10.59 -9.89
N VAL A 136 -4.57 -10.39 -9.05
CA VAL A 136 -4.99 -11.34 -8.02
C VAL A 136 -5.84 -12.44 -8.65
N ASP A 137 -6.80 -12.03 -9.49
CA ASP A 137 -7.67 -12.84 -10.35
C ASP A 137 -8.18 -14.13 -9.69
N ARG A 138 -8.71 -14.00 -8.47
CA ARG A 138 -9.24 -15.14 -7.73
C ARG A 138 -10.19 -14.75 -6.61
N TRP A 139 -10.97 -15.73 -6.17
CA TRP A 139 -11.74 -15.64 -4.94
C TRP A 139 -10.82 -15.67 -3.71
N LEU A 140 -11.09 -14.76 -2.77
CA LEU A 140 -10.70 -14.82 -1.38
C LEU A 140 -11.95 -15.23 -0.60
N SER A 141 -12.21 -16.54 -0.54
CA SER A 141 -13.41 -17.09 0.09
C SER A 141 -13.19 -18.52 0.59
N ASN A 142 -14.04 -18.96 1.51
CA ASN A 142 -14.15 -20.36 1.94
C ASN A 142 -15.23 -21.15 1.17
N ASP A 143 -16.08 -20.48 0.38
CA ASP A 143 -17.20 -21.11 -0.35
C ASP A 143 -16.99 -21.16 -1.87
N ALA A 144 -15.91 -20.57 -2.38
CA ALA A 144 -15.53 -20.59 -3.79
C ALA A 144 -14.06 -21.01 -3.96
N PRO A 145 -13.72 -21.83 -4.98
CA PRO A 145 -12.33 -22.16 -5.30
C PRO A 145 -11.50 -20.88 -5.45
N PRO A 146 -10.32 -20.81 -4.84
CA PRO A 146 -9.49 -21.88 -4.27
C PRO A 146 -9.81 -22.30 -2.81
N PHE A 147 -10.90 -21.82 -2.20
CA PHE A 147 -11.23 -22.02 -0.78
C PHE A 147 -10.14 -21.48 0.16
N GLN A 148 -9.59 -20.31 -0.20
CA GLN A 148 -8.55 -19.60 0.56
C GLN A 148 -8.99 -18.16 0.77
N LEU A 149 -8.84 -17.64 1.98
CA LEU A 149 -9.06 -16.22 2.30
C LEU A 149 -7.84 -15.33 2.02
N THR A 150 -6.74 -15.91 1.54
CA THR A 150 -5.47 -15.23 1.32
C THR A 150 -4.95 -15.47 -0.10
N ALA A 151 -4.45 -14.40 -0.72
CA ALA A 151 -3.69 -14.44 -1.96
C ALA A 151 -2.27 -13.89 -1.71
N ILE A 152 -1.25 -14.69 -2.06
CA ILE A 152 0.16 -14.28 -2.02
C ILE A 152 0.70 -14.26 -3.45
N LEU A 153 1.27 -13.13 -3.84
CA LEU A 153 1.96 -12.93 -5.12
C LEU A 153 3.39 -12.48 -4.83
N ASP A 154 4.37 -13.19 -5.37
CA ASP A 154 5.80 -12.87 -5.23
C ASP A 154 6.46 -12.80 -6.60
N GLY A 155 6.77 -11.57 -7.00
CA GLY A 155 7.51 -11.22 -8.21
C GLY A 155 8.93 -10.73 -7.94
N CYS A 156 9.48 -10.91 -6.72
CA CYS A 156 10.81 -10.38 -6.40
C CYS A 156 11.95 -11.16 -7.08
N LYS A 157 11.66 -12.32 -7.67
CA LYS A 157 12.62 -13.20 -8.37
C LYS A 157 12.42 -13.23 -9.88
N VAL A 158 11.92 -12.16 -10.50
CA VAL A 158 11.80 -12.14 -11.96
C VAL A 158 13.20 -12.00 -12.57
N GLU A 159 13.88 -13.14 -12.75
CA GLU A 159 15.25 -13.29 -13.29
C GLU A 159 15.39 -12.84 -14.76
N ASN A 160 14.30 -12.44 -15.41
CA ASN A 160 14.29 -11.91 -16.78
C ASN A 160 13.84 -10.44 -16.86
N ALA A 161 13.80 -9.71 -15.74
CA ALA A 161 13.70 -8.26 -15.80
C ALA A 161 15.09 -7.71 -16.15
N PRO A 162 15.22 -6.85 -17.18
CA PRO A 162 16.47 -6.14 -17.43
C PRO A 162 16.93 -5.43 -16.15
N PRO A 163 18.25 -5.24 -15.95
CA PRO A 163 18.74 -4.47 -14.82
C PRO A 163 18.01 -3.13 -14.77
N ILE A 164 17.48 -2.75 -13.61
CA ILE A 164 16.95 -1.39 -13.39
C ILE A 164 18.15 -0.45 -13.30
N HIS A 165 18.77 -0.22 -14.45
CA HIS A 165 19.58 0.93 -14.78
C HIS A 165 19.14 1.41 -16.16
N GLY A 166 18.04 2.18 -16.16
CA GLY A 166 17.70 3.08 -17.27
C GLY A 166 16.68 2.54 -18.27
N LYS A 167 15.61 3.33 -18.45
CA LYS A 167 14.76 3.42 -19.65
C LYS A 167 13.87 2.22 -20.02
N GLY A 168 13.04 1.78 -19.08
CA GLY A 168 11.80 1.06 -19.37
C GLY A 168 10.70 1.51 -18.41
N GLY A 169 10.11 2.69 -18.64
CA GLY A 169 9.24 3.40 -17.69
C GLY A 169 7.82 2.84 -17.51
N GLY A 170 7.66 1.52 -17.53
CA GLY A 170 6.36 0.86 -17.30
C GLY A 170 6.24 0.33 -15.86
N PRO A 171 5.00 0.11 -15.36
CA PRO A 171 4.78 -0.52 -14.06
C PRO A 171 5.32 -1.95 -14.05
N LEU A 172 5.82 -2.41 -12.89
CA LEU A 172 6.05 -3.83 -12.68
C LEU A 172 4.69 -4.54 -12.69
N VAL A 173 4.58 -5.66 -13.41
CA VAL A 173 3.36 -6.47 -13.45
C VAL A 173 3.64 -7.83 -12.84
N VAL A 174 2.90 -8.17 -11.79
CA VAL A 174 2.98 -9.46 -11.09
C VAL A 174 1.65 -10.19 -11.27
N ARG A 175 1.72 -11.42 -11.74
CA ARG A 175 0.57 -12.31 -11.94
C ARG A 175 0.99 -13.74 -11.64
N LYS A 176 0.04 -14.62 -11.30
CA LYS A 176 0.35 -16.05 -11.26
C LYS A 176 0.74 -16.54 -12.66
N PRO A 177 1.63 -17.54 -12.77
CA PRO A 177 1.84 -18.25 -14.03
C PRO A 177 0.50 -18.76 -14.53
N ILE A 178 0.23 -18.57 -15.83
CA ILE A 178 -0.90 -19.24 -16.48
C ILE A 178 -0.59 -20.73 -16.37
N GLU A 179 -1.35 -21.47 -15.55
CA GLU A 179 -1.36 -22.93 -15.64
C GLU A 179 -1.76 -23.24 -17.09
N SER A 180 -0.83 -23.79 -17.88
CA SER A 180 -1.13 -24.25 -19.23
C SER A 180 -2.31 -25.19 -19.12
N ALA A 181 -3.45 -24.80 -19.69
CA ALA A 181 -4.56 -25.70 -19.89
C ALA A 181 -4.00 -26.97 -20.55
N SER A 182 -4.06 -28.09 -19.84
CA SER A 182 -3.94 -29.39 -20.51
C SER A 182 -5.20 -29.52 -21.34
N GLU A 183 -5.01 -29.61 -22.66
CA GLU A 183 -6.04 -29.98 -23.64
C GLU A 183 -6.73 -31.30 -23.29
#